data_AF-X1SCW5-F1
#
_entry.id   AF-X1SCW5-F1
#
_cell.length_a   1.000
_cell.length_b   1.000
_cell.length_c   1.000
_cell.angle_alpha   90.00
_cell.angle_beta   90.00
_cell.angle_gamma   90.00
#
_symmetry.space_group_name_H-M   'P 1'
#
loop_
_entity.id
_entity.type
_entity.pdbx_description
1 polymer ?
#
loop_
_entity_poly.entity_id
_entity_poly.type
_entity_poly.pdbx_seq_one_letter_code
_entity_poly.pdbx_strand_id
1 'polypeptide(L)' 'KAEEMITLPPPSKGQLNKIVKQRSTGGGISKVYICVQNSTEAYEWVQIGIST' A
#
# COMPACT_ATOMS: atom_id res chain seq x y z
N LYS A 1 -8.75 -4.67 9.54
CA LYS A 1 -8.81 -5.48 8.30
C LYS A 1 -8.06 -4.71 7.22
N ALA A 2 -7.26 -5.35 6.36
CA ALA A 2 -6.60 -4.65 5.26
C ALA A 2 -7.63 -4.28 4.18
N GLU A 3 -7.58 -3.05 3.69
CA GLU A 3 -8.46 -2.59 2.61
C GLU A 3 -7.95 -3.13 1.27
N GLU A 4 -8.83 -3.72 0.45
CA GLU A 4 -8.49 -4.17 -0.91
C GLU A 4 -8.72 -3.02 -1.91
N MET A 5 -7.68 -2.68 -2.68
CA MET A 5 -7.71 -1.56 -3.62
C MET A 5 -7.10 -1.97 -4.95
N ILE A 6 -7.58 -1.37 -6.04
CA ILE A 6 -6.99 -1.54 -7.37
C ILE A 6 -5.79 -0.61 -7.54
N THR A 7 -5.93 0.62 -7.06
CA THR A 7 -4.91 1.67 -7.12
C THR A 7 -4.66 2.20 -5.72
N LEU A 8 -3.39 2.34 -5.35
CA LEU A 8 -3.02 2.96 -4.09
C LEU A 8 -3.33 4.47 -4.14
N PRO A 9 -3.99 5.04 -3.13
CA PRO A 9 -4.12 6.49 -3.05
C PRO A 9 -2.73 7.13 -2.84
N PRO A 10 -2.57 8.43 -3.13
CA PRO A 10 -1.34 9.14 -2.81
C PRO A 10 -0.96 8.96 -1.33
N PRO A 11 0.31 8.65 -1.02
CA PRO A 11 0.79 8.62 0.36
C PRO A 11 0.51 9.95 1.07
N SER A 12 0.00 9.88 2.28
CA SER A 12 -0.29 11.08 3.08
C SER A 12 -0.42 10.73 4.55
N LYS A 13 -0.45 11.75 5.42
CA LYS A 13 -0.70 11.58 6.86
C LYS A 13 -1.96 10.79 7.15
N GLY A 14 -3.02 10.95 6.35
CA GLY A 14 -4.27 10.20 6.49
C GLY A 14 -4.17 8.71 6.13
N GLN A 15 -3.08 8.29 5.49
CA GLN A 15 -2.78 6.91 5.17
C GLN A 15 -1.71 6.29 6.09
N LEU A 16 -1.03 7.09 6.92
CA LEU A 16 0.05 6.62 7.80
C LEU A 16 -0.38 5.41 8.63
N ASN A 17 0.48 4.38 8.67
CA ASN A 17 0.28 3.10 9.36
C ASN A 17 -0.85 2.22 8.79
N LYS A 18 -1.50 2.61 7.69
CA LYS A 18 -2.48 1.73 7.04
C LYS A 18 -1.79 0.63 6.26
N ILE A 19 -2.38 -0.56 6.35
CA ILE A 19 -2.02 -1.72 5.53
C ILE A 19 -3.09 -1.91 4.47
N VAL A 20 -2.69 -1.94 3.22
CA VAL A 20 -3.58 -2.10 2.07
C VAL A 20 -3.12 -3.28 1.22
N LYS A 21 -4.09 -3.98 0.66
CA LYS A 21 -3.88 -5.07 -0.30
C LYS A 21 -4.22 -4.53 -1.69
N GLN A 22 -3.22 -4.46 -2.56
CA GLN A 22 -3.44 -4.10 -3.95
C GLN A 22 -3.69 -5.35 -4.79
N ARG A 23 -4.75 -5.35 -5.61
CA ARG A 23 -5.00 -6.41 -6.61
C ARG A 23 -4.96 -5.82 -8.01
N SER A 24 -4.07 -6.34 -8.87
CA SER A 24 -3.96 -5.91 -10.27
C SER A 24 -5.25 -6.21 -11.05
N THR A 25 -5.62 -5.31 -11.97
CA THR A 25 -6.82 -5.40 -12.83
C THR A 25 -6.82 -6.61 -13.78
N GLY A 26 -5.70 -7.33 -13.92
CA GLY A 26 -5.61 -8.55 -14.72
C GLY A 26 -5.78 -9.87 -13.96
N GLY A 27 -5.91 -9.83 -12.63
CA GLY A 27 -5.93 -11.03 -11.79
C GLY A 27 -4.56 -11.73 -11.69
N GLY A 28 -4.29 -12.35 -10.55
CA GLY A 28 -3.07 -13.13 -10.31
C GLY A 28 -2.21 -12.52 -9.21
N ILE A 29 -1.75 -11.28 -9.38
CA ILE A 29 -0.81 -10.68 -8.44
C ILE A 29 -1.54 -9.88 -7.35
N SER A 30 -1.38 -10.32 -6.10
CA SER A 30 -1.78 -9.57 -4.91
C SER A 30 -0.53 -9.02 -4.21
N LYS A 31 -0.54 -7.74 -3.89
CA LYS A 31 0.56 -7.08 -3.16
C LYS A 31 0.05 -6.51 -1.85
N VAL A 32 0.88 -6.51 -0.83
CA VAL A 32 0.57 -5.88 0.47
C VAL A 32 1.51 -4.72 0.67
N TYR A 33 0.95 -3.56 1.01
CA TYR A 33 1.68 -2.33 1.25
C TYR A 33 1.37 -1.77 2.65
N ILE A 34 2.33 -1.07 3.23
CA ILE A 34 2.15 -0.23 4.42
C ILE A 34 2.58 1.21 4.09
N CYS A 35 1.81 2.20 4.54
CA CYS A 35 2.23 3.59 4.42
C CYS A 35 3.04 4.02 5.66
N VAL A 36 4.24 4.51 5.43
CA VAL A 36 5.17 4.97 6.48
C VAL A 36 5.59 6.41 6.22
N GLN A 37 6.11 7.05 7.26
CA GLN A 37 6.79 8.33 7.14
C GLN A 37 8.30 8.08 7.04
N ASN A 38 8.95 8.72 6.08
CA ASN A 38 10.39 8.55 5.82
C ASN A 38 11.23 9.63 6.52
N SER A 39 12.55 9.55 6.36
CA SER A 39 13.50 10.46 7.02
C SER A 39 13.45 11.92 6.53
N THR A 40 12.68 12.21 5.48
CA THR A 40 12.45 13.58 4.98
C THR A 40 11.06 14.09 5.36
N GLU A 41 10.42 13.48 6.37
CA GLU A 41 9.06 13.78 6.81
C GLU A 41 7.96 13.55 5.75
N ALA A 42 8.30 12.91 4.63
CA ALA A 42 7.36 12.57 3.56
C ALA A 42 6.73 11.19 3.80
N TYR A 43 5.63 10.90 3.10
CA TYR A 43 4.92 9.64 3.21
C TYR A 43 5.19 8.77 1.99
N GLU A 44 5.31 7.46 2.19
CA GLU A 44 5.52 6.51 1.11
C GLU A 44 4.81 5.18 1.35
N TRP A 45 4.49 4.47 0.28
CA TRP A 45 3.99 3.10 0.33
C TRP A 45 5.15 2.11 0.19
N VAL A 46 5.36 1.26 1.19
CA VAL A 46 6.38 0.22 1.17
C VAL A 46 5.71 -1.13 0.92
N GLN A 47 6.15 -1.86 -0.11
CA GLN A 47 5.69 -3.23 -0.35
C GLN A 47 6.31 -4.17 0.69
N ILE A 48 5.46 -4.91 1.41
CA ILE A 48 5.89 -5.86 2.44
C ILE A 48 5.59 -7.32 2.06
N GLY A 49 4.83 -7.55 0.99
CA GLY A 49 4.52 -8.89 0.51
C GLY A 49 3.93 -8.90 -0.89
N ILE A 50 4.10 -10.03 -1.57
CA ILE A 50 3.53 -10.32 -2.89
C ILE A 50 3.11 -11.79 -2.95
N SER A 51 1.98 -12.05 -3.58
CA SER A 51 1.50 -13.39 -3.94
C SER A 51 1.28 -13.40 -5.45
N THR A 52 1.89 -14.37 -6.13
CA THR A 52 1.87 -14.55 -7.59
C THR A 52 1.05 -15.74 -8.01
#